data_AF-A0A915L6G1-F1
#
_entry.id   AF-A0A915L6G1-F1
#
_cell.length_a   1.000
_cell.length_b   1.000
_cell.length_c   1.000
_cell.angle_alpha   90.00
_cell.angle_beta   90.00
_cell.angle_gamma   90.00
#
_symmetry.space_group_name_H-M   'P 1'
#
loop_
_entity.id
_entity.type
_entity.pdbx_description
1 polymer ?
#
loop_
_entity_poly.entity_id
_entity_poly.type
_entity_poly.pdbx_seq_one_letter_code
_entity_poly.pdbx_strand_id
1 'polypeptide(L)'
;MDPAGPLFACEDKATRLDPSDAKFVQVVHTNGESFLNGGLGTPERMGHVDFYPNGGQTQPGCPRSLVGKIAKKVATFDFSSLKDVSCSHSTAPLIVTDILRRSTSTVKSSKDACRFQTFACPNGKDWKWGRCFRRCQNSTQCPVPGLDLLFATTAKQPQQQYQQKIYFNTLARNNETDSPEFCGRQHLVTITSPSGAKGSIRLRLYDQKFGWSNQSKFQRSSHKLKKDIPRSEVIVSEWKIEDVSKIELNYTRYKNKILANGPMWFNLTNVTVEEASGLL
;
A
#
# COMPACT_ATOMS: atom_id res chain seq x y z
N MET A 1 0.12 15.41 -7.00
CA MET A 1 -0.38 14.03 -6.89
C MET A 1 0.44 13.18 -7.83
N ASP A 2 1.16 12.19 -7.31
CA ASP A 2 2.15 11.34 -7.97
C ASP A 2 3.10 12.12 -8.91
N PRO A 3 3.95 13.01 -8.38
CA PRO A 3 4.83 13.85 -9.20
C PRO A 3 5.64 13.03 -10.18
N ALA A 4 5.76 13.52 -11.41
CA ALA A 4 6.46 12.82 -12.48
C ALA A 4 7.92 12.52 -12.07
N GLY A 5 8.36 11.30 -12.31
CA GLY A 5 9.73 10.86 -12.08
C GLY A 5 10.69 11.25 -13.22
N PRO A 6 10.39 10.89 -14.48
CA PRO A 6 11.26 11.22 -15.60
C PRO A 6 11.52 12.72 -15.71
N LEU A 7 12.77 13.13 -15.89
CA LEU A 7 13.24 14.52 -16.03
C LEU A 7 13.11 15.40 -14.77
N PHE A 8 12.61 14.89 -13.65
CA PHE A 8 12.41 15.67 -12.42
C PHE A 8 12.96 14.99 -11.16
N ALA A 9 12.96 13.66 -11.10
CA ALA A 9 13.51 12.92 -9.98
C ALA A 9 15.03 13.08 -9.93
N CYS A 10 15.59 13.29 -8.74
CA CYS A 10 17.02 13.58 -8.51
C CYS A 10 17.53 14.90 -9.12
N GLU A 11 16.67 15.73 -9.68
CA GLU A 11 17.04 17.08 -10.14
C GLU A 11 17.14 18.06 -8.96
N ASP A 12 17.70 19.24 -9.24
CA ASP A 12 17.79 20.32 -8.27
C ASP A 12 16.39 20.72 -7.75
N LYS A 13 16.33 21.15 -6.49
CA LYS A 13 15.08 21.59 -5.86
C LYS A 13 14.41 22.73 -6.61
N ALA A 14 15.16 23.58 -7.29
CA ALA A 14 14.62 24.67 -8.10
C ALA A 14 13.82 24.18 -9.33
N THR A 15 14.05 22.94 -9.77
CA THR A 15 13.46 22.39 -11.00
C THR A 15 12.42 21.31 -10.74
N ARG A 16 12.09 21.02 -9.48
CA ARG A 16 11.11 20.01 -9.08
C ARG A 16 10.28 20.49 -7.91
N LEU A 17 9.23 19.75 -7.55
CA LEU A 17 8.47 20.02 -6.34
C LEU A 17 9.37 19.87 -5.09
N ASP A 18 9.32 20.87 -4.20
CA ASP A 18 10.03 20.89 -2.93
C ASP A 18 9.12 21.45 -1.80
N PRO A 19 9.36 21.09 -0.53
CA PRO A 19 8.64 21.69 0.58
C PRO A 19 8.68 23.23 0.61
N SER A 20 9.72 23.88 0.07
CA SER A 20 9.80 25.35 0.05
C SER A 20 8.77 26.02 -0.86
N ASP A 21 8.13 25.29 -1.77
CA ASP A 21 7.25 25.86 -2.81
C ASP A 21 5.91 26.38 -2.25
N ALA A 22 5.54 25.98 -1.04
CA ALA A 22 4.35 26.46 -0.36
C ALA A 22 4.49 26.40 1.17
N LYS A 23 3.56 27.04 1.89
CA LYS A 23 3.49 26.96 3.37
C LYS A 23 3.39 25.52 3.88
N PHE A 24 2.75 24.65 3.09
CA PHE A 24 2.64 23.23 3.35
C PHE A 24 2.43 22.47 2.04
N VAL A 25 3.15 21.36 1.85
CA VAL A 25 3.15 20.55 0.63
C VAL A 25 2.86 19.11 0.99
N GLN A 26 1.79 18.54 0.43
CA GLN A 26 1.44 17.13 0.59
C GLN A 26 1.61 16.42 -0.74
N VAL A 27 2.25 15.25 -0.70
CA VAL A 27 2.50 14.45 -1.89
C VAL A 27 1.92 13.06 -1.67
N VAL A 28 1.24 12.54 -2.68
CA VAL A 28 0.73 11.16 -2.70
C VAL A 28 1.46 10.44 -3.83
N HIS A 29 2.23 9.40 -3.51
CA HIS A 29 2.99 8.59 -4.45
C HIS A 29 2.26 7.29 -4.72
N THR A 30 1.90 7.03 -5.97
CA THR A 30 1.21 5.80 -6.38
C THR A 30 1.98 5.00 -7.42
N ASN A 31 2.94 5.62 -8.12
CA ASN A 31 3.71 4.97 -9.18
C ASN A 31 5.22 5.27 -9.17
N GLY A 32 5.84 5.33 -8.00
CA GLY A 32 7.28 5.53 -7.80
C GLY A 32 8.17 4.30 -8.04
N GLU A 33 7.81 3.42 -8.97
CA GLU A 33 8.76 2.40 -9.47
C GLU A 33 9.85 3.06 -10.33
N SER A 34 10.93 2.33 -10.64
CA SER A 34 11.88 2.85 -11.66
C SER A 34 11.17 3.01 -13.00
N PHE A 35 11.57 3.98 -13.80
CA PHE A 35 11.03 4.18 -15.15
C PHE A 35 11.08 2.91 -16.02
N LEU A 36 12.19 2.16 -15.93
CA LEU A 36 12.35 0.86 -16.62
C LEU A 36 11.30 -0.19 -16.19
N ASN A 37 10.74 -0.10 -14.98
CA ASN A 37 9.69 -0.98 -14.48
C ASN A 37 8.28 -0.39 -14.66
N GLY A 38 8.15 0.76 -15.33
CA GLY A 38 6.88 1.44 -15.51
C GLY A 38 6.44 2.34 -14.39
N GLY A 39 7.40 2.94 -13.68
CA GLY A 39 7.10 4.12 -12.88
C GLY A 39 7.07 5.37 -13.74
N LEU A 40 5.96 6.09 -13.69
CA LEU A 40 5.84 7.47 -14.19
C LEU A 40 5.99 8.48 -13.06
N GLY A 41 5.74 8.06 -11.81
CA GLY A 41 5.94 8.88 -10.62
C GLY A 41 7.36 8.74 -10.05
N THR A 42 7.63 9.49 -9.00
CA THR A 42 8.88 9.41 -8.21
C THR A 42 8.65 8.77 -6.83
N PRO A 43 9.58 7.96 -6.30
CA PRO A 43 9.58 7.54 -4.90
C PRO A 43 10.28 8.53 -3.96
N GLU A 44 10.94 9.56 -4.52
CA GLU A 44 11.62 10.61 -3.78
C GLU A 44 10.62 11.45 -2.99
N ARG A 45 11.02 11.92 -1.80
CA ARG A 45 10.21 12.82 -1.02
C ARG A 45 10.27 14.23 -1.62
N MET A 46 9.11 14.84 -1.79
CA MET A 46 8.97 16.19 -2.35
C MET A 46 8.04 17.07 -1.51
N GLY A 47 7.40 16.51 -0.48
CA GLY A 47 6.49 17.22 0.40
C GLY A 47 7.04 17.51 1.78
N HIS A 48 6.32 18.38 2.48
CA HIS A 48 6.34 18.38 3.93
C HIS A 48 5.91 17.00 4.41
N VAL A 49 4.86 16.41 3.80
CA VAL A 49 4.39 15.05 4.07
C VAL A 49 4.26 14.27 2.75
N ASP A 50 4.80 13.05 2.74
CA ASP A 50 4.78 12.16 1.58
C ASP A 50 4.04 10.86 1.94
N PHE A 51 2.92 10.61 1.28
CA PHE A 51 2.07 9.44 1.45
C PHE A 51 2.36 8.40 0.36
N TYR A 52 2.49 7.14 0.76
CA TYR A 52 2.84 6.01 -0.10
C TYR A 52 1.80 4.89 0.01
N PRO A 53 0.56 5.09 -0.49
CA PRO A 53 -0.45 4.04 -0.56
C PRO A 53 0.10 2.77 -1.22
N ASN A 54 -0.12 1.63 -0.58
CA ASN A 54 0.33 0.31 -1.02
C ASN A 54 1.86 0.23 -1.27
N GLY A 55 2.63 1.05 -0.55
CA GLY A 55 4.08 1.19 -0.71
C GLY A 55 4.52 2.17 -1.80
N GLY A 56 3.57 2.81 -2.49
CA GLY A 56 3.79 3.91 -3.44
C GLY A 56 4.38 3.55 -4.80
N GLN A 57 4.25 2.29 -5.22
CA GLN A 57 4.92 1.74 -6.40
C GLN A 57 3.95 1.23 -7.49
N THR A 58 3.14 0.22 -7.15
CA THR A 58 2.13 -0.34 -8.05
C THR A 58 0.86 -0.53 -7.25
N GLN A 59 -0.22 0.08 -7.71
CA GLN A 59 -1.48 0.06 -6.98
C GLN A 59 -2.23 -1.26 -7.21
N PRO A 60 -2.95 -1.81 -6.22
CA PRO A 60 -3.76 -2.99 -6.42
C PRO A 60 -4.86 -2.73 -7.45
N GLY A 61 -5.14 -3.71 -8.30
CA GLY A 61 -6.04 -3.54 -9.47
C GLY A 61 -5.33 -3.03 -10.72
N CYS A 62 -4.10 -2.52 -10.63
CA CYS A 62 -3.31 -2.13 -11.79
C CYS A 62 -2.33 -3.24 -12.25
N PRO A 63 -2.15 -3.44 -13.56
CA PRO A 63 -1.15 -4.36 -14.08
C PRO A 63 0.26 -3.87 -13.73
N ARG A 64 1.18 -4.80 -13.48
CA ARG A 64 2.61 -4.47 -13.49
C ARG A 64 3.05 -4.32 -14.92
N SER A 65 3.69 -3.21 -15.23
CA SER A 65 4.23 -3.02 -16.56
C SER A 65 5.46 -3.89 -16.80
N LEU A 66 5.64 -4.32 -18.05
CA LEU A 66 6.74 -5.19 -18.45
C LEU A 66 7.95 -4.34 -18.84
N VAL A 67 9.09 -4.66 -18.21
CA VAL A 67 10.36 -3.93 -18.29
C VAL A 67 10.81 -3.60 -19.72
N GLY A 68 10.50 -4.47 -20.70
CA GLY A 68 10.88 -4.27 -22.09
C GLY A 68 9.88 -3.47 -22.96
N LYS A 69 8.62 -3.34 -22.55
CA LYS A 69 7.58 -2.72 -23.41
C LYS A 69 7.54 -1.21 -23.27
N ILE A 70 7.95 -0.66 -22.14
CA ILE A 70 7.85 0.79 -21.84
C ILE A 70 9.04 1.54 -22.40
N ALA A 71 10.26 1.05 -22.15
CA ALA A 71 11.47 1.69 -22.64
C ALA A 71 11.43 1.85 -24.17
N LYS A 72 10.97 0.82 -24.88
CA LYS A 72 10.81 0.85 -26.34
C LYS A 72 9.72 1.82 -26.80
N LYS A 73 8.60 1.92 -26.07
CA LYS A 73 7.47 2.79 -26.44
C LYS A 73 7.70 4.26 -26.11
N VAL A 74 8.38 4.56 -25.01
CA VAL A 74 8.77 5.94 -24.69
C VAL A 74 9.89 6.41 -25.60
N ALA A 75 10.85 5.55 -25.95
CA ALA A 75 11.85 5.87 -26.96
C ALA A 75 11.24 6.22 -28.34
N THR A 76 10.06 5.67 -28.64
CA THR A 76 9.32 5.97 -29.89
C THR A 76 8.20 6.99 -29.70
N PHE A 77 8.10 7.67 -28.55
CA PHE A 77 7.00 8.58 -28.21
C PHE A 77 5.59 8.01 -28.46
N ASP A 78 5.42 6.69 -28.35
CA ASP A 78 4.15 6.01 -28.55
C ASP A 78 3.42 5.87 -27.19
N PHE A 79 2.66 6.90 -26.84
CA PHE A 79 1.87 6.96 -25.59
C PHE A 79 0.53 6.21 -25.69
N SER A 80 0.15 5.72 -26.88
CA SER A 80 -1.15 5.07 -27.15
C SER A 80 -1.41 3.82 -26.29
N SER A 81 -0.33 3.18 -25.82
CA SER A 81 -0.37 1.95 -25.02
C SER A 81 0.08 2.12 -23.57
N LEU A 82 0.19 3.35 -23.08
CA LEU A 82 0.55 3.61 -21.68
C LEU A 82 -0.62 3.47 -20.71
N LYS A 83 -1.80 3.01 -21.16
CA LYS A 83 -2.96 2.78 -20.30
C LYS A 83 -2.63 1.91 -19.08
N ASP A 84 -1.78 0.89 -19.27
CA ASP A 84 -1.34 -0.01 -18.19
C ASP A 84 -0.39 0.66 -17.19
N VAL A 85 0.50 1.53 -17.68
CA VAL A 85 1.47 2.28 -16.85
C VAL A 85 0.78 3.44 -16.13
N SER A 86 -0.12 4.11 -16.83
CA SER A 86 -0.96 5.20 -16.33
C SER A 86 -1.94 4.73 -15.26
N CYS A 87 -2.30 3.43 -15.19
CA CYS A 87 -3.24 2.95 -14.19
C CYS A 87 -2.80 3.31 -12.76
N SER A 88 -1.56 2.97 -12.35
CA SER A 88 -1.07 3.28 -11.00
C SER A 88 -0.82 4.78 -10.83
N HIS A 89 -0.37 5.46 -11.88
CA HIS A 89 -0.10 6.90 -11.85
C HIS A 89 -1.38 7.72 -11.62
N SER A 90 -2.44 7.38 -12.37
CA SER A 90 -3.78 8.00 -12.27
C SER A 90 -4.57 7.60 -11.02
N THR A 91 -4.07 6.67 -10.19
CA THR A 91 -4.73 6.31 -8.93
C THR A 91 -4.61 7.40 -7.86
N ALA A 92 -3.56 8.22 -7.87
CA ALA A 92 -3.36 9.26 -6.87
C ALA A 92 -4.55 10.25 -6.75
N PRO A 93 -5.04 10.87 -7.85
CA PRO A 93 -6.23 11.73 -7.75
C PRO A 93 -7.49 10.98 -7.30
N LEU A 94 -7.64 9.70 -7.66
CA LEU A 94 -8.81 8.92 -7.26
C LEU A 94 -8.83 8.61 -5.76
N ILE A 95 -7.66 8.26 -5.19
CA ILE A 95 -7.51 8.09 -3.74
C ILE A 95 -7.85 9.41 -3.03
N VAL A 96 -7.29 10.53 -3.49
CA VAL A 96 -7.55 11.87 -2.94
C VAL A 96 -9.04 12.22 -2.97
N THR A 97 -9.74 11.94 -4.07
CA THR A 97 -11.19 12.15 -4.15
C THR A 97 -11.96 11.29 -3.16
N ASP A 98 -11.63 9.99 -3.00
CA ASP A 98 -12.31 9.11 -2.04
C ASP A 98 -12.08 9.58 -0.59
N ILE A 99 -10.87 10.07 -0.28
CA ILE A 99 -10.56 10.70 1.01
C ILE A 99 -11.45 11.91 1.28
N LEU A 100 -11.51 12.85 0.32
CA LEU A 100 -12.30 14.07 0.48
C LEU A 100 -13.79 13.75 0.65
N ARG A 101 -14.32 12.86 -0.20
CA ARG A 101 -15.71 12.38 -0.14
C ARG A 101 -16.06 11.80 1.23
N ARG A 102 -15.14 11.03 1.83
CA ARG A 102 -15.34 10.43 3.15
C ARG A 102 -15.18 11.43 4.30
N SER A 103 -14.33 12.44 4.12
CA SER A 103 -14.09 13.49 5.12
C SER A 103 -15.24 14.48 5.20
N THR A 104 -15.92 14.75 4.08
CA THR A 104 -17.09 15.66 4.01
C THR A 104 -18.42 14.95 4.21
N SER A 105 -18.44 13.62 4.27
CA SER A 105 -19.67 12.86 4.50
C SER A 105 -20.26 13.16 5.87
N THR A 106 -21.49 13.67 5.90
CA THR A 106 -22.26 13.96 7.12
C THR A 106 -22.76 12.70 7.84
N VAL A 107 -22.42 11.50 7.35
CA VAL A 107 -22.64 10.23 8.03
C VAL A 107 -21.75 10.17 9.26
N LYS A 108 -22.18 10.90 10.30
CA LYS A 108 -21.63 10.86 11.64
C LYS A 108 -21.76 9.43 12.14
N SER A 109 -20.63 8.81 12.44
CA SER A 109 -20.55 7.76 13.45
C SER A 109 -21.39 6.51 13.16
N SER A 110 -21.20 5.88 11.99
CA SER A 110 -21.29 4.42 12.01
C SER A 110 -19.94 3.87 12.47
N LYS A 111 -19.97 2.83 13.32
CA LYS A 111 -18.79 1.97 13.58
C LYS A 111 -18.20 1.40 12.27
N ASP A 112 -18.95 1.50 11.17
CA ASP A 112 -18.58 1.11 9.81
C ASP A 112 -18.02 2.24 8.93
N ALA A 113 -17.87 3.48 9.44
CA ALA A 113 -17.26 4.57 8.67
C ALA A 113 -15.77 4.26 8.41
N CYS A 114 -15.44 3.90 7.17
CA CYS A 114 -14.06 3.63 6.79
C CYS A 114 -13.22 4.91 6.78
N ARG A 115 -12.07 4.87 7.46
CA ARG A 115 -11.07 5.95 7.47
C ARG A 115 -9.72 5.38 7.02
N PHE A 116 -8.99 6.16 6.22
CA PHE A 116 -7.64 5.81 5.78
C PHE A 116 -6.65 5.94 6.94
N GLN A 117 -6.38 4.86 7.66
CA GLN A 117 -5.39 4.88 8.73
C GLN A 117 -3.97 4.90 8.15
N THR A 118 -3.09 5.74 8.68
CA THR A 118 -1.76 5.93 8.10
C THR A 118 -0.65 5.81 9.14
N PHE A 119 0.52 5.35 8.71
CA PHE A 119 1.61 4.97 9.59
C PHE A 119 2.92 5.58 9.11
N ALA A 120 3.61 6.32 9.97
CA ALA A 120 4.98 6.73 9.71
C ALA A 120 5.88 5.48 9.70
N CYS A 121 6.69 5.33 8.66
CA CYS A 121 7.62 4.22 8.56
C CYS A 121 8.89 4.63 7.79
N PRO A 122 10.08 4.09 8.11
CA PRO A 122 11.31 4.52 7.43
C PRO A 122 11.31 4.22 5.93
N ASN A 123 10.69 3.12 5.50
CA ASN A 123 10.65 2.69 4.12
C ASN A 123 9.50 1.70 3.85
N GLY A 124 9.16 1.52 2.57
CA GLY A 124 8.04 0.66 2.16
C GLY A 124 8.25 -0.83 2.45
N LYS A 125 9.50 -1.30 2.61
CA LYS A 125 9.80 -2.69 2.96
C LYS A 125 9.46 -2.98 4.43
N ASP A 126 9.84 -2.09 5.33
CA ASP A 126 9.48 -2.20 6.75
C ASP A 126 7.98 -2.04 6.97
N TRP A 127 7.33 -1.13 6.22
CA TRP A 127 5.87 -0.98 6.22
C TRP A 127 5.18 -2.28 5.83
N LYS A 128 5.53 -2.79 4.65
CA LYS A 128 4.94 -4.00 4.09
C LYS A 128 5.05 -5.20 5.03
N TRP A 129 6.16 -5.30 5.76
CA TRP A 129 6.41 -6.36 6.71
C TRP A 129 5.81 -6.13 8.11
N GLY A 130 5.01 -5.07 8.27
CA GLY A 130 4.30 -4.77 9.51
C GLY A 130 5.17 -4.24 10.65
N ARG A 131 6.45 -3.91 10.40
CA ARG A 131 7.38 -3.47 11.46
C ARG A 131 6.98 -2.13 12.10
N CYS A 132 6.19 -1.35 11.37
CA CYS A 132 5.65 -0.07 11.83
C CYS A 132 4.18 -0.18 12.26
N PHE A 133 3.56 -1.35 12.16
CA PHE A 133 2.15 -1.56 12.49
C PHE A 133 1.91 -1.55 14.01
N ARG A 134 2.84 -2.11 14.80
CA ARG A 134 2.75 -2.25 16.28
C ARG A 134 3.46 -1.15 17.09
N ARG A 135 4.13 -0.17 16.47
CA ARG A 135 5.05 0.76 17.17
C ARG A 135 4.36 1.83 18.05
N CYS A 136 3.14 1.57 18.49
CA CYS A 136 2.31 2.55 19.19
C CYS A 136 2.10 2.11 20.64
N GLN A 137 3.10 2.34 21.49
CA GLN A 137 2.94 2.31 22.95
C GLN A 137 2.90 3.72 23.56
N ASN A 138 3.50 4.72 22.89
CA ASN A 138 3.53 6.11 23.33
C ASN A 138 2.90 7.04 22.28
N SER A 139 2.05 7.97 22.72
CA SER A 139 1.20 8.84 21.91
C SER A 139 1.93 9.74 20.89
N THR A 140 3.22 10.00 21.09
CA THR A 140 4.05 10.85 20.21
C THR A 140 4.64 10.12 19.00
N GLN A 141 4.53 8.78 18.94
CA GLN A 141 5.01 7.94 17.82
C GLN A 141 3.87 7.25 17.07
N CYS A 142 2.63 7.68 17.33
CA CYS A 142 1.40 7.06 16.87
C CYS A 142 1.17 7.16 15.35
N PRO A 143 0.23 6.36 14.82
CA PRO A 143 -0.21 6.47 13.43
C PRO A 143 -0.77 7.89 13.25
N VAL A 144 -0.42 8.55 12.15
CA VAL A 144 -1.01 9.86 11.83
C VAL A 144 -2.50 9.60 11.58
N PRO A 145 -3.42 10.16 12.40
CA PRO A 145 -4.83 9.84 12.30
C PRO A 145 -5.35 10.28 10.94
N GLY A 146 -5.77 9.31 10.12
CA GLY A 146 -6.35 9.63 8.82
C GLY A 146 -5.32 10.13 7.80
N LEU A 147 -5.51 9.81 6.53
CA LEU A 147 -5.14 10.74 5.47
C LEU A 147 -6.25 11.77 5.41
N ASP A 148 -6.30 12.71 6.35
CA ASP A 148 -7.22 13.84 6.26
C ASP A 148 -6.45 15.04 5.71
N LEU A 149 -6.66 15.28 4.42
CA LEU A 149 -6.02 16.38 3.68
C LEU A 149 -6.33 17.75 4.29
N LEU A 150 -7.37 17.86 5.14
CA LEU A 150 -7.77 19.08 5.83
C LEU A 150 -7.01 19.30 7.15
N PHE A 151 -6.53 18.25 7.82
CA PHE A 151 -5.94 18.34 9.18
C PHE A 151 -4.51 18.89 9.22
N ALA A 152 -3.84 19.01 8.07
CA ALA A 152 -2.55 19.69 8.00
C ALA A 152 -2.63 21.20 8.33
N THR A 153 -3.82 21.80 8.22
CA THR A 153 -4.03 23.21 8.55
C THR A 153 -4.34 23.47 10.02
N THR A 154 -4.83 22.45 10.74
CA THR A 154 -5.23 22.54 12.16
C THR A 154 -4.17 21.98 13.12
N ALA A 155 -3.23 21.17 12.63
CA ALA A 155 -2.15 20.66 13.46
C ALA A 155 -1.15 21.78 13.80
N LYS A 156 -1.21 22.26 15.05
CA LYS A 156 -0.17 23.08 15.71
C LYS A 156 1.13 22.29 15.95
N GLN A 157 1.52 21.41 15.03
CA GLN A 157 2.71 20.58 15.16
C GLN A 157 3.88 21.26 14.45
N PRO A 158 5.08 21.30 15.07
CA PRO A 158 6.24 21.94 14.48
C PRO A 158 6.61 21.27 13.13
N GLN A 159 6.87 22.10 12.11
CA GLN A 159 7.22 21.70 10.74
C GLN A 159 8.31 20.62 10.63
N GLN A 160 9.16 20.46 11.65
CA GLN A 160 10.22 19.46 11.72
C GLN A 160 9.73 18.00 11.82
N GLN A 161 8.53 17.73 12.33
CA GLN A 161 8.04 16.35 12.48
C GLN A 161 7.51 15.75 11.16
N TYR A 162 7.26 16.58 10.15
CA TYR A 162 6.54 16.14 8.95
C TYR A 162 7.40 15.43 7.92
N GLN A 163 8.73 15.46 8.03
CA GLN A 163 9.68 14.82 7.10
C GLN A 163 9.69 13.28 7.13
N GLN A 164 8.53 12.65 7.16
CA GLN A 164 8.33 11.22 7.33
C GLN A 164 7.62 10.66 6.11
N LYS A 165 8.01 9.45 5.73
CA LYS A 165 7.25 8.66 4.75
C LYS A 165 6.08 8.03 5.49
N ILE A 166 4.88 8.34 5.03
CA ILE A 166 3.65 7.84 5.59
C ILE A 166 3.09 6.75 4.69
N TYR A 167 2.73 5.61 5.25
CA TYR A 167 2.25 4.45 4.51
C TYR A 167 0.87 4.03 4.98
N PHE A 168 0.11 3.47 4.05
CA PHE A 168 -1.16 2.81 4.28
C PHE A 168 -1.46 1.91 3.09
N ASN A 169 -2.39 0.98 3.23
CA ASN A 169 -2.89 0.16 2.13
C ASN A 169 -4.33 0.56 1.78
N THR A 170 -4.67 0.39 0.51
CA THR A 170 -6.01 0.64 -0.02
C THR A 170 -6.56 -0.62 -0.66
N LEU A 171 -7.88 -0.70 -0.79
CA LEU A 171 -8.51 -1.67 -1.67
C LEU A 171 -8.03 -1.49 -3.12
N ALA A 172 -8.23 -2.54 -3.92
CA ALA A 172 -7.91 -2.51 -5.33
C ALA A 172 -8.82 -1.58 -6.10
N ARG A 173 -8.25 -0.88 -7.09
CA ARG A 173 -9.02 -0.08 -8.04
C ARG A 173 -10.02 -1.00 -8.73
N ASN A 174 -11.31 -0.71 -8.56
CA ASN A 174 -12.36 -1.30 -9.38
C ASN A 174 -12.65 -0.37 -10.56
N ASN A 175 -12.52 -0.87 -11.79
CA ASN A 175 -12.81 -0.12 -13.01
C ASN A 175 -14.28 -0.26 -13.46
N GLU A 176 -15.08 -1.06 -12.77
CA GLU A 176 -16.50 -1.30 -13.08
C GLU A 176 -17.43 -0.25 -12.45
N THR A 177 -16.91 0.57 -11.53
CA THR A 177 -17.68 1.59 -10.81
C THR A 177 -17.19 3.00 -11.16
N ASP A 178 -18.11 3.92 -11.43
CA ASP A 178 -17.79 5.33 -11.68
C ASP A 178 -17.18 6.05 -10.46
N SER A 179 -17.29 5.46 -9.27
CA SER A 179 -16.73 5.96 -8.01
C SER A 179 -15.99 4.85 -7.26
N PRO A 180 -14.72 4.58 -7.58
CA PRO A 180 -13.95 3.52 -6.94
C PRO A 180 -13.75 3.82 -5.45
N GLU A 181 -14.04 2.82 -4.60
CA GLU A 181 -13.80 2.90 -3.17
C GLU A 181 -12.42 2.30 -2.82
N PHE A 182 -11.54 3.11 -2.27
CA PHE A 182 -10.18 2.71 -1.90
C PHE A 182 -10.03 2.45 -0.41
N CYS A 183 -10.91 3.02 0.40
CA CYS A 183 -10.82 2.83 1.84
C CYS A 183 -11.09 1.37 2.23
N GLY A 184 -10.18 0.78 3.02
CA GLY A 184 -10.36 -0.53 3.63
C GLY A 184 -9.76 -0.58 5.03
N ARG A 185 -10.04 -1.66 5.75
CA ARG A 185 -9.49 -1.97 7.07
C ARG A 185 -8.18 -2.71 6.93
N GLN A 186 -7.15 -2.24 7.64
CA GLN A 186 -5.81 -2.80 7.55
C GLN A 186 -5.56 -3.78 8.69
N HIS A 187 -5.01 -4.94 8.34
CA HIS A 187 -4.72 -6.03 9.27
C HIS A 187 -3.28 -6.49 9.12
N LEU A 188 -2.59 -6.72 10.22
CA LEU A 188 -1.31 -7.40 10.25
C LEU A 188 -1.54 -8.89 10.41
N VAL A 189 -1.31 -9.65 9.34
CA VAL A 189 -1.34 -11.11 9.40
C VAL A 189 0.07 -11.63 9.62
N THR A 190 0.25 -12.53 10.58
CA THR A 190 1.51 -13.25 10.81
C THR A 190 1.29 -14.74 10.62
N ILE A 191 2.08 -15.37 9.76
CA ILE A 191 2.05 -16.82 9.55
C ILE A 191 3.38 -17.46 9.97
N THR A 192 3.31 -18.66 10.54
CA THR A 192 4.47 -19.51 10.82
C THR A 192 4.24 -20.88 10.19
N SER A 193 5.29 -21.46 9.61
CA SER A 193 5.23 -22.76 8.96
C SER A 193 6.37 -23.67 9.45
N PRO A 194 6.13 -24.96 9.68
CA PRO A 194 7.17 -25.91 10.09
C PRO A 194 8.08 -26.32 8.92
N SER A 195 7.80 -25.82 7.71
CA SER A 195 8.63 -26.01 6.53
C SER A 195 8.86 -24.68 5.80
N GLY A 196 9.94 -24.60 5.03
CA GLY A 196 10.21 -23.42 4.20
C GLY A 196 9.43 -23.48 2.90
N ALA A 197 8.88 -22.36 2.44
CA ALA A 197 8.14 -22.28 1.18
C ALA A 197 8.60 -21.10 0.31
N LYS A 198 9.01 -21.38 -0.92
CA LYS A 198 9.29 -20.35 -1.93
C LYS A 198 8.17 -20.36 -2.97
N GLY A 199 7.46 -19.26 -3.10
CA GLY A 199 6.30 -19.18 -3.98
C GLY A 199 5.35 -18.03 -3.64
N SER A 200 4.29 -17.90 -4.42
CA SER A 200 3.25 -16.91 -4.15
C SER A 200 2.33 -17.44 -3.07
N ILE A 201 2.00 -16.60 -2.09
CA ILE A 201 1.00 -16.90 -1.08
C ILE A 201 -0.04 -15.79 -1.14
N ARG A 202 -1.30 -16.18 -1.28
CA ARG A 202 -2.47 -15.32 -1.19
C ARG A 202 -3.36 -15.84 -0.07
N LEU A 203 -4.07 -14.95 0.60
CA LEU A 203 -4.95 -15.33 1.70
C LEU A 203 -6.30 -14.61 1.64
N ARG A 204 -7.30 -15.21 2.27
CA ARG A 204 -8.59 -14.59 2.59
C ARG A 204 -8.91 -14.86 4.05
N LEU A 205 -9.52 -13.90 4.70
CA LEU A 205 -9.98 -14.01 6.08
C LEU A 205 -11.49 -14.22 6.08
N TYR A 206 -11.99 -15.07 6.96
CA TYR A 206 -13.42 -15.30 7.13
C TYR A 206 -13.91 -14.67 8.43
N ASP A 207 -14.88 -13.78 8.30
CA ASP A 207 -15.64 -13.19 9.38
C ASP A 207 -17.02 -13.85 9.43
N GLN A 208 -17.57 -14.11 10.62
CA GLN A 208 -18.86 -14.78 10.76
C GLN A 208 -20.03 -13.94 10.22
N LYS A 209 -19.93 -12.62 10.30
CA LYS A 209 -20.98 -11.67 9.91
C LYS A 209 -20.88 -11.29 8.43
N PHE A 210 -19.66 -11.03 7.95
CA PHE A 210 -19.43 -10.53 6.59
C PHE A 210 -18.96 -11.59 5.60
N GLY A 211 -18.62 -12.79 6.08
CA GLY A 211 -18.12 -13.88 5.25
C GLY A 211 -16.66 -13.68 4.84
N TRP A 212 -16.30 -14.14 3.63
CA TRP A 212 -14.93 -14.10 3.15
C TRP A 212 -14.53 -12.70 2.64
N SER A 213 -13.37 -12.21 3.10
CA SER A 213 -12.73 -11.02 2.54
C SER A 213 -12.31 -11.22 1.08
N ASN A 214 -11.94 -10.12 0.42
CA ASN A 214 -11.12 -10.18 -0.78
C ASN A 214 -9.82 -10.98 -0.59
N GLN A 215 -9.27 -11.41 -1.72
CA GLN A 215 -8.00 -12.12 -1.76
C GLN A 215 -6.82 -11.15 -1.68
N SER A 216 -6.13 -11.18 -0.54
CA SER A 216 -4.94 -10.37 -0.28
C SER A 216 -3.66 -11.11 -0.63
N LYS A 217 -2.68 -10.38 -1.17
CA LYS A 217 -1.37 -10.93 -1.52
C LYS A 217 -0.42 -10.85 -0.33
N PHE A 218 -0.02 -12.00 0.19
CA PHE A 218 0.87 -12.11 1.36
C PHE A 218 2.35 -12.28 0.98
N GLN A 219 2.64 -13.09 -0.04
CA GLN A 219 4.01 -13.36 -0.49
C GLN A 219 4.12 -13.30 -2.03
N ARG A 220 5.18 -12.67 -2.54
CA ARG A 220 5.54 -12.70 -3.98
C ARG A 220 6.26 -14.01 -4.31
N SER A 221 6.16 -14.46 -5.56
CA SER A 221 6.76 -15.72 -6.02
C SER A 221 8.26 -15.87 -5.72
N SER A 222 9.04 -14.79 -5.80
CA SER A 222 10.49 -14.82 -5.53
C SER A 222 10.85 -14.87 -4.04
N HIS A 223 9.92 -14.54 -3.15
CA HIS A 223 10.16 -14.51 -1.70
C HIS A 223 10.10 -15.92 -1.11
N LYS A 224 10.79 -16.09 0.03
CA LYS A 224 10.89 -17.34 0.77
C LYS A 224 10.33 -17.17 2.17
N LEU A 225 9.37 -18.00 2.53
CA LEU A 225 8.98 -18.29 3.90
C LEU A 225 10.04 -19.22 4.49
N LYS A 226 10.64 -18.81 5.61
CA LYS A 226 11.64 -19.63 6.30
C LYS A 226 10.93 -20.53 7.31
N LYS A 227 11.43 -21.76 7.45
CA LYS A 227 10.95 -22.73 8.44
C LYS A 227 11.02 -22.12 9.85
N ASP A 228 9.96 -22.27 10.61
CA ASP A 228 9.79 -21.87 12.02
C ASP A 228 10.06 -20.39 12.32
N ILE A 229 10.16 -19.54 11.30
CA ILE A 229 10.35 -18.09 11.45
C ILE A 229 9.05 -17.39 11.10
N PRO A 230 8.39 -16.71 12.06
CA PRO A 230 7.18 -15.95 11.80
C PRO A 230 7.41 -14.89 10.72
N ARG A 231 6.45 -14.79 9.82
CA ARG A 231 6.46 -13.79 8.75
C ARG A 231 5.17 -12.99 8.83
N SER A 232 5.27 -11.67 8.80
CA SER A 232 4.11 -10.78 8.86
C SER A 232 3.94 -9.93 7.62
N GLU A 233 2.70 -9.65 7.23
CA GLU A 233 2.39 -8.74 6.12
C GLU A 233 1.13 -7.94 6.46
N VAL A 234 1.12 -6.65 6.11
CA VAL A 234 -0.09 -5.82 6.20
C VAL A 234 -0.98 -6.12 5.00
N ILE A 235 -2.21 -6.53 5.26
CA ILE A 235 -3.27 -6.75 4.27
C ILE A 235 -4.40 -5.73 4.45
N VAL A 236 -5.35 -5.72 3.52
CA VAL A 236 -6.51 -4.82 3.57
C VAL A 236 -7.78 -5.56 3.19
N SER A 237 -8.86 -5.36 3.96
CA SER A 237 -10.20 -5.89 3.71
C SER A 237 -11.23 -4.77 3.61
N GLU A 238 -12.37 -5.06 3.01
CA GLU A 238 -13.48 -4.10 2.84
C GLU A 238 -14.15 -3.74 4.17
N TRP A 239 -14.20 -4.70 5.10
CA TRP A 239 -14.89 -4.59 6.38
C TRP A 239 -13.93 -4.75 7.54
N LYS A 240 -14.39 -4.34 8.72
CA LYS A 240 -13.76 -4.69 9.98
C LYS A 240 -13.98 -6.18 10.21
N ILE A 241 -12.91 -6.88 10.56
CA ILE A 241 -12.98 -8.30 10.92
C ILE A 241 -12.86 -8.35 12.43
N GLU A 242 -13.95 -8.72 13.10
CA GLU A 242 -14.02 -8.70 14.57
C GLU A 242 -13.40 -9.96 15.17
N ASP A 243 -13.67 -11.10 14.55
CA ASP A 243 -13.10 -12.39 14.95
C ASP A 243 -12.82 -13.26 13.71
N VAL A 244 -11.53 -13.56 13.50
CA VAL A 244 -11.09 -14.39 12.37
C VAL A 244 -11.30 -15.85 12.73
N SER A 245 -12.42 -16.43 12.28
CA SER A 245 -12.74 -17.82 12.58
C SER A 245 -12.14 -18.82 11.57
N LYS A 246 -11.83 -18.39 10.34
CA LYS A 246 -11.17 -19.22 9.30
C LYS A 246 -10.25 -18.39 8.42
N ILE A 247 -9.25 -19.06 7.84
CA ILE A 247 -8.33 -18.47 6.86
C ILE A 247 -8.18 -19.43 5.69
N GLU A 248 -8.33 -18.91 4.47
CA GLU A 248 -8.00 -19.63 3.24
C GLU A 248 -6.63 -19.20 2.77
N LEU A 249 -5.73 -20.15 2.52
CA LEU A 249 -4.40 -19.89 1.97
C LEU A 249 -4.26 -20.56 0.61
N ASN A 250 -3.99 -19.74 -0.41
CA ASN A 250 -3.72 -20.17 -1.77
C ASN A 250 -2.22 -20.03 -2.07
N TYR A 251 -1.53 -21.17 -2.16
CA TYR A 251 -0.10 -21.24 -2.43
C TYR A 251 0.18 -21.68 -3.88
N THR A 252 1.09 -20.97 -4.53
CA THR A 252 1.61 -21.35 -5.83
C THR A 252 3.12 -21.51 -5.74
N ARG A 253 3.62 -22.74 -5.89
CA ARG A 253 5.06 -23.03 -5.78
C ARG A 253 5.88 -22.26 -6.80
N TYR A 254 7.05 -21.78 -6.40
CA TYR A 254 7.99 -21.17 -7.32
C TYR A 254 8.58 -22.21 -8.28
N LYS A 255 8.44 -21.96 -9.58
CA LYS A 255 9.10 -22.70 -10.65
C LYS A 255 9.97 -21.71 -11.44
N ASN A 256 11.24 -22.03 -11.66
CA ASN A 256 12.04 -21.38 -12.71
C ASN A 256 12.05 -22.32 -13.94
N LYS A 257 12.68 -21.89 -15.04
CA LYS A 257 12.68 -22.64 -16.32
C LYS A 257 13.26 -24.06 -16.24
N ILE A 258 13.97 -24.41 -15.16
CA ILE A 258 14.77 -25.65 -15.07
C ILE A 258 14.36 -26.47 -13.83
N LEU A 259 13.99 -25.84 -12.72
CA LEU A 259 13.73 -26.49 -11.43
C LEU A 259 12.55 -25.84 -10.68
N ALA A 260 11.81 -26.69 -9.98
CA ALA A 260 10.90 -26.26 -8.94
C ALA A 260 11.65 -26.15 -7.61
N ASN A 261 11.67 -24.94 -7.02
CA ASN A 261 12.48 -24.66 -5.83
C ASN A 261 11.65 -24.43 -4.57
N GLY A 262 10.34 -24.69 -4.63
CA GLY A 262 9.43 -24.64 -3.48
C GLY A 262 8.71 -25.98 -3.30
N PRO A 263 8.28 -26.32 -2.08
CA PRO A 263 7.59 -27.58 -1.81
C PRO A 263 6.26 -27.64 -2.57
N MET A 264 5.73 -28.84 -2.77
CA MET A 264 4.43 -29.04 -3.43
C MET A 264 3.27 -28.51 -2.58
N TRP A 265 3.38 -28.68 -1.26
CA TRP A 265 2.46 -28.17 -0.24
C TRP A 265 3.26 -27.80 1.01
N PHE A 266 2.67 -26.99 1.89
CA PHE A 266 3.21 -26.70 3.22
C PHE A 266 2.05 -26.45 4.19
N ASN A 267 2.29 -26.70 5.47
CA ASN A 267 1.32 -26.44 6.53
C ASN A 267 1.68 -25.18 7.29
N LEU A 268 0.71 -24.60 7.98
CA LEU A 268 0.93 -23.53 8.95
C LEU A 268 0.85 -24.13 10.35
N THR A 269 1.73 -23.70 11.24
CA THR A 269 1.65 -24.01 12.67
C THR A 269 0.86 -22.96 13.43
N ASN A 270 0.94 -21.70 12.99
CA ASN A 270 0.25 -20.60 13.64
C ASN A 270 -0.10 -19.51 12.61
N VAL A 271 -1.27 -18.91 12.77
CA VAL A 271 -1.66 -17.69 12.09
C VAL A 271 -2.27 -16.73 13.10
N THR A 272 -1.74 -15.52 13.18
CA THR A 272 -2.32 -14.43 13.96
C THR A 272 -2.79 -13.32 13.04
N VAL A 273 -3.88 -12.68 13.40
CA VAL A 273 -4.41 -11.50 12.71
C VAL A 273 -4.60 -10.42 13.76
N GLU A 274 -4.00 -9.27 13.51
CA GLU A 274 -4.14 -8.08 14.34
C GLU A 274 -4.73 -6.97 13.50
N GLU A 275 -5.83 -6.38 13.94
CA GLU A 275 -6.32 -5.16 13.34
C GLU A 275 -5.44 -3.99 13.80
N ALA A 276 -5.30 -2.97 12.97
CA ALA A 276 -4.79 -1.70 13.44
C ALA A 276 -5.78 -1.14 14.47
N SER A 277 -5.43 -1.27 15.75
CA SER A 277 -6.21 -0.71 16.84
C SER A 277 -6.32 0.80 16.61
N GLY A 278 -7.50 1.25 16.19
CA GLY A 278 -7.88 2.63 16.44
C GLY A 278 -7.78 2.79 17.95
N LEU A 279 -6.78 3.51 18.43
CA LEU A 279 -6.88 4.14 19.74
C LEU A 279 -8.17 4.97 19.66
N LEU A 280 -9.22 4.41 20.26
CA LEU A 280 -10.48 5.09 20.56
C LEU A 280 -10.18 6.25 21.50
#